data_AF-A0A0A0JMY1-F1
#
_entry.id   AF-A0A0A0JMY1-F1
#
_cell.length_a   1.000
_cell.length_b   1.000
_cell.length_c   1.000
_cell.angle_alpha   90.00
_cell.angle_beta   90.00
_cell.angle_gamma   90.00
#
_symmetry.space_group_name_H-M   'P 1'
#
loop_
_entity.id
_entity.type
_entity.pdbx_description
1 polymer ?
#
loop_
_entity_poly.entity_id
_entity_poly.type
_entity_poly.pdbx_seq_one_letter_code
_entity_poly.pdbx_strand_id
1 'polypeptide(L)'
;MVSLGGRAGTGKSALALCAGLEAVMERRQQRKVVVFRPLYAVGGQELGYLPGSEQEKMNPWGQAVFDTLSALVSREVVEEVLDRGMLEVLPLTHIRGRSLHDAFVIVDEAQSLERNVLLTVLSRIGQNSRVVMTHDVAQRDNLRVGRHDGVAAVIEKLKGHPLFAHVTLTRSERSPIAALVTDLLEQEHGDL
;
A
#
# COMPACT_ATOMS: atom_id res chain seq x y z
N MET A 1 -9.37 -8.38 7.97
CA MET A 1 -8.90 -7.52 6.87
C MET A 1 -9.34 -6.09 7.13
N VAL A 2 -8.47 -5.13 6.85
CA VAL A 2 -8.81 -3.70 6.92
C VAL A 2 -8.55 -3.05 5.57
N SER A 3 -9.46 -2.19 5.12
CA SER A 3 -9.24 -1.26 4.02
C SER A 3 -9.09 0.15 4.60
N LEU A 4 -8.04 0.86 4.19
CA LEU A 4 -7.70 2.19 4.65
C LEU A 4 -7.71 3.15 3.45
N GLY A 5 -8.79 3.90 3.31
CA GLY A 5 -8.97 4.93 2.30
C GLY A 5 -8.55 6.32 2.80
N GLY A 6 -8.24 7.22 1.90
CA GLY A 6 -7.97 8.64 2.21
C GLY A 6 -7.16 9.30 1.10
N ARG A 7 -7.16 10.63 1.02
CA ARG A 7 -6.34 11.35 0.02
C ARG A 7 -4.84 11.16 0.29
N ALA A 8 -3.99 11.40 -0.69
CA ALA A 8 -2.54 11.35 -0.48
C ALA A 8 -2.10 12.35 0.60
N GLY A 9 -1.21 11.94 1.51
CA GLY A 9 -0.78 12.74 2.66
C GLY A 9 -1.57 12.53 3.96
N THR A 10 -2.58 11.64 3.98
CA THR A 10 -3.33 11.30 5.21
C THR A 10 -2.67 10.24 6.08
N GLY A 11 -1.42 9.83 5.79
CA GLY A 11 -0.68 8.87 6.62
C GLY A 11 -1.07 7.40 6.49
N LYS A 12 -1.79 6.98 5.44
CA LYS A 12 -2.26 5.59 5.26
C LYS A 12 -1.15 4.55 5.36
N SER A 13 -0.11 4.69 4.54
CA SER A 13 1.00 3.73 4.46
C SER A 13 1.81 3.74 5.75
N ALA A 14 2.04 4.92 6.34
CA ALA A 14 2.67 5.08 7.66
C ALA A 14 1.94 4.30 8.75
N LEU A 15 0.61 4.49 8.88
CA LEU A 15 -0.20 3.78 9.87
C LEU A 15 -0.19 2.27 9.65
N ALA A 16 -0.30 1.83 8.39
CA ALA A 16 -0.24 0.40 8.06
C ALA A 16 1.11 -0.22 8.43
N LEU A 17 2.21 0.48 8.14
CA LEU A 17 3.57 0.05 8.46
C LEU A 17 3.80 -0.01 9.98
N CYS A 18 3.46 1.05 10.72
CA CYS A 18 3.57 1.07 12.18
C CYS A 18 2.76 -0.06 12.82
N ALA A 19 1.51 -0.26 12.40
CA ALA A 19 0.68 -1.35 12.91
C ALA A 19 1.28 -2.74 12.61
N GLY A 20 1.89 -2.89 11.43
CA GLY A 20 2.59 -4.12 11.05
C GLY A 20 3.83 -4.37 11.91
N LEU A 21 4.65 -3.34 12.12
CA LEU A 21 5.85 -3.43 12.94
C LEU A 21 5.50 -3.72 14.41
N GLU A 22 4.49 -3.05 14.96
CA GLU A 22 3.98 -3.34 16.31
C GLU A 22 3.52 -4.80 16.42
N ALA A 23 2.79 -5.29 15.41
CA ALA A 23 2.30 -6.67 15.39
C ALA A 23 3.43 -7.71 15.36
N VAL A 24 4.56 -7.40 14.71
CA VAL A 24 5.70 -8.31 14.56
C VAL A 24 6.70 -8.20 15.71
N MET A 25 7.10 -6.97 16.07
CA MET A 25 8.18 -6.72 17.03
C MET A 25 7.69 -6.79 18.48
N GLU A 26 6.60 -6.08 18.77
CA GLU A 26 6.11 -5.93 20.15
C GLU A 26 5.17 -7.07 20.52
N ARG A 27 4.12 -7.27 19.71
CA ARG A 27 3.07 -8.25 20.02
C ARG A 27 3.40 -9.66 19.58
N ARG A 28 4.38 -9.82 18.67
CA ARG A 28 4.82 -11.11 18.11
C ARG A 28 3.66 -11.97 17.57
N GLN A 29 2.64 -11.32 17.01
CA GLN A 29 1.44 -11.96 16.45
C GLN A 29 1.71 -12.51 15.05
N GLN A 30 2.53 -11.80 14.27
CA GLN A 30 3.00 -12.20 12.96
C GLN A 30 4.53 -12.27 12.98
N ARG A 31 5.13 -13.03 12.07
CA ARG A 31 6.59 -13.18 11.96
C ARG A 31 7.24 -12.08 11.12
N LYS A 32 6.50 -11.53 10.15
CA LYS A 32 7.00 -10.50 9.25
C LYS A 32 5.89 -9.62 8.68
N VAL A 33 6.27 -8.42 8.29
CA VAL A 33 5.49 -7.50 7.45
C VAL A 33 5.88 -7.74 5.99
N VAL A 34 4.89 -7.91 5.12
CA VAL A 34 5.11 -8.03 3.68
C VAL A 34 4.31 -6.94 2.98
N VAL A 35 5.00 -6.02 2.33
CA VAL A 35 4.42 -4.93 1.55
C VAL A 35 4.42 -5.30 0.09
N PHE A 36 3.22 -5.40 -0.51
CA PHE A 36 3.06 -5.50 -1.95
C PHE A 36 2.71 -4.14 -2.53
N ARG A 37 3.47 -3.70 -3.53
CA ARG A 37 3.14 -2.50 -4.32
C ARG A 37 2.91 -2.89 -5.79
N PRO A 38 1.92 -2.31 -6.47
CA PRO A 38 1.81 -2.40 -7.91
C PRO A 38 3.00 -1.69 -8.57
N LEU A 39 3.47 -2.26 -9.68
CA LEU A 39 4.51 -1.68 -10.50
C LEU A 39 3.89 -0.66 -11.46
N TYR A 40 4.20 0.62 -11.27
CA TYR A 40 3.84 1.67 -12.22
C TYR A 40 5.08 2.28 -12.86
N ALA A 41 5.06 2.36 -14.18
CA ALA A 41 5.97 3.20 -14.92
C ALA A 41 5.81 4.67 -14.48
N VAL A 42 6.79 5.24 -13.79
CA VAL A 42 6.84 6.70 -13.63
C VAL A 42 7.37 7.28 -14.93
N GLY A 43 6.61 8.16 -15.58
CA GLY A 43 7.04 8.87 -16.80
C GLY A 43 6.86 8.12 -18.12
N GLY A 44 5.91 7.17 -18.22
CA GLY A 44 5.57 6.51 -19.49
C GLY A 44 6.56 5.42 -19.95
N GLN A 45 7.56 5.08 -19.14
CA GLN A 45 8.46 3.95 -19.42
C GLN A 45 7.89 2.64 -18.90
N GLU A 46 7.31 1.81 -19.77
CA GLU A 46 7.01 0.42 -19.43
C GLU A 46 8.25 -0.25 -18.79
N LEU A 47 8.05 -0.92 -17.65
CA LEU A 47 9.12 -1.50 -16.80
C LEU A 47 10.04 -2.51 -17.51
N GLY A 48 9.67 -2.91 -18.73
CA GLY A 48 10.49 -3.73 -19.62
C GLY A 48 11.87 -3.12 -19.91
N TYR A 49 12.04 -1.80 -19.75
CA TYR A 49 13.29 -1.11 -20.13
C TYR A 49 14.22 -0.68 -19.00
N LEU A 50 13.87 -0.89 -17.71
CA LEU A 50 14.86 -0.68 -16.65
C LEU A 50 15.91 -1.82 -16.72
N PRO A 51 17.20 -1.53 -16.97
CA PRO A 51 18.24 -2.55 -16.89
C PRO A 51 18.43 -2.97 -15.42
N GLY A 52 18.70 -4.27 -15.19
CA GLY A 52 19.00 -4.80 -13.86
C GLY A 52 18.13 -5.98 -13.42
N SER A 53 18.52 -6.58 -12.29
CA SER A 53 17.78 -7.63 -11.61
C SER A 53 16.42 -7.14 -11.10
N GLU A 54 15.49 -8.05 -10.81
CA GLU A 54 14.19 -7.68 -10.24
C GLU A 54 14.33 -6.91 -8.91
N GLN A 55 15.35 -7.22 -8.13
CA GLN A 55 15.72 -6.50 -6.90
C GLN A 55 16.13 -5.06 -7.18
N GLU A 56 16.95 -4.83 -8.21
CA GLU A 56 17.41 -3.49 -8.62
C GLU A 56 16.26 -2.64 -9.15
N LYS A 57 15.33 -3.26 -9.90
CA LYS A 57 14.11 -2.61 -10.35
C LYS A 57 13.20 -2.23 -9.18
N MET A 58 13.18 -3.00 -8.10
CA MET A 58 12.36 -2.71 -6.92
C MET A 58 12.96 -1.65 -5.98
N ASN A 59 14.23 -1.27 -6.17
CA ASN A 59 14.94 -0.40 -5.25
C ASN A 59 14.21 0.94 -5.00
N PRO A 60 13.68 1.67 -6.01
CA PRO A 60 12.93 2.91 -5.76
C PRO A 60 11.67 2.72 -4.89
N TRP A 61 10.98 1.59 -5.03
CA TRP A 61 9.78 1.29 -4.25
C TRP A 61 10.12 0.87 -2.83
N GLY A 62 11.19 0.10 -2.66
CA GLY A 62 11.76 -0.20 -1.35
C GLY A 62 12.14 1.09 -0.61
N GLN A 63 12.87 1.99 -1.28
CA GLN A 63 13.27 3.29 -0.74
C GLN A 63 12.06 4.09 -0.23
N ALA A 64 10.96 4.20 -0.98
CA ALA A 64 9.78 4.94 -0.51
C ALA A 64 9.16 4.36 0.79
N VAL A 65 9.19 3.04 0.97
CA VAL A 65 8.76 2.40 2.22
C VAL A 65 9.74 2.71 3.35
N PHE A 66 11.05 2.67 3.07
CA PHE A 66 12.09 2.99 4.05
C PHE A 66 12.10 4.47 4.44
N ASP A 67 11.85 5.38 3.51
CA ASP A 67 11.71 6.82 3.78
C ASP A 67 10.53 7.07 4.73
N THR A 68 9.41 6.40 4.48
CA THR A 68 8.23 6.48 5.35
C THR A 68 8.56 5.98 6.75
N LEU A 69 9.28 4.86 6.87
CA LEU A 69 9.68 4.31 8.17
C LEU A 69 10.70 5.19 8.89
N SER A 70 11.70 5.72 8.19
CA SER A 70 12.77 6.53 8.77
C SER A 70 12.26 7.83 9.41
N ALA A 71 11.06 8.30 9.00
CA ALA A 71 10.39 9.42 9.64
C ALA A 71 9.62 9.07 10.92
N LEU A 72 9.39 7.78 11.19
CA LEU A 72 8.47 7.28 12.22
C LEU A 72 9.16 6.42 13.28
N VAL A 73 10.23 5.73 12.91
CA VAL A 73 10.99 4.82 13.76
C VAL A 73 12.46 5.18 13.71
N SER A 74 13.20 4.83 14.78
CA SER A 74 14.65 5.08 14.81
C SER A 74 15.36 4.26 13.74
N ARG A 75 16.51 4.77 13.28
CA ARG A 75 17.30 4.11 12.23
C ARG A 75 17.70 2.68 12.61
N GLU A 76 18.05 2.47 13.88
CA GLU A 76 18.45 1.17 14.42
C GLU A 76 17.33 0.15 14.30
N VAL A 77 16.08 0.56 14.53
CA VAL A 77 14.90 -0.29 14.37
C VAL A 77 14.70 -0.68 12.90
N VAL A 78 14.86 0.28 11.98
CA VAL A 78 14.74 0.01 10.53
C VAL A 78 15.80 -0.98 10.08
N GLU A 79 17.06 -0.79 10.48
CA GLU A 79 18.17 -1.69 10.17
C GLU A 79 17.91 -3.09 10.76
N GLU A 80 17.45 -3.18 12.01
CA GLU A 80 17.14 -4.46 12.65
C GLU A 80 16.05 -5.25 11.90
N VAL A 81 14.93 -4.61 11.54
CA VAL A 81 13.83 -5.32 10.86
C VAL A 81 14.22 -5.78 9.47
N LEU A 82 15.14 -5.07 8.81
CA LEU A 82 15.67 -5.44 7.51
C LEU A 82 16.62 -6.62 7.61
N ASP A 83 17.62 -6.52 8.50
CA ASP A 83 18.64 -7.55 8.69
C ASP A 83 18.03 -8.89 9.12
N ARG A 84 16.94 -8.83 9.90
CA ARG A 84 16.21 -10.01 10.37
C ARG A 84 15.18 -10.53 9.37
N GLY A 85 15.00 -9.88 8.22
CA GLY A 85 13.98 -10.24 7.22
C GLY A 85 12.54 -10.11 7.74
N MET A 86 12.33 -9.24 8.73
CA MET A 86 11.02 -8.97 9.32
C MET A 86 10.17 -8.02 8.47
N LEU A 87 10.78 -7.28 7.55
CA LEU A 87 10.10 -6.43 6.59
C LEU A 87 10.56 -6.76 5.17
N GLU A 88 9.61 -7.11 4.31
CA GLU A 88 9.85 -7.37 2.89
C GLU A 88 8.98 -6.42 2.04
N VAL A 89 9.58 -5.81 1.00
CA VAL A 89 8.86 -5.04 -0.01
C VAL A 89 8.98 -5.77 -1.34
N LEU A 90 7.85 -6.16 -1.91
CA LEU A 90 7.79 -7.01 -3.10
C LEU A 90 6.82 -6.43 -4.14
N PRO A 91 7.07 -6.66 -5.44
CA PRO A 91 6.10 -6.35 -6.47
C PRO A 91 4.87 -7.26 -6.32
N LEU A 92 3.69 -6.74 -6.68
CA LEU A 92 2.45 -7.51 -6.60
C LEU A 92 2.48 -8.81 -7.43
N THR A 93 3.29 -8.87 -8.48
CA THR A 93 3.50 -10.06 -9.34
C THR A 93 4.00 -11.27 -8.56
N HIS A 94 4.75 -11.06 -7.47
CA HIS A 94 5.30 -12.13 -6.63
C HIS A 94 4.26 -12.85 -5.79
N ILE A 95 3.02 -12.38 -5.70
CA ILE A 95 2.01 -13.06 -4.88
C ILE A 95 1.54 -14.39 -5.50
N ARG A 96 1.68 -14.55 -6.81
CA ARG A 96 1.23 -15.74 -7.52
C ARG A 96 1.98 -16.98 -7.01
N GLY A 97 1.22 -18.02 -6.62
CA GLY A 97 1.78 -19.27 -6.13
C GLY A 97 2.28 -19.25 -4.68
N ARG A 98 2.17 -18.13 -3.94
CA ARG A 98 2.63 -18.04 -2.53
C ARG A 98 1.48 -18.06 -1.55
N SER A 99 1.53 -18.83 -0.47
CA SER A 99 0.54 -18.72 0.62
C SER A 99 1.18 -17.94 1.76
N LEU A 100 0.54 -16.84 2.17
CA LEU A 100 1.08 -15.91 3.15
C LEU A 100 0.56 -16.31 4.54
N HIS A 101 1.33 -17.12 5.25
CA HIS A 101 1.05 -17.53 6.63
C HIS A 101 1.90 -16.72 7.62
N ASP A 102 1.37 -16.50 8.83
CA ASP A 102 2.04 -15.76 9.89
C ASP A 102 2.58 -14.38 9.45
N ALA A 103 1.85 -13.70 8.56
CA ALA A 103 2.32 -12.47 7.92
C ALA A 103 1.35 -11.31 8.12
N PHE A 104 1.89 -10.12 8.36
CA PHE A 104 1.15 -8.87 8.29
C PHE A 104 1.31 -8.30 6.88
N VAL A 105 0.29 -8.44 6.05
CA VAL A 105 0.34 -8.12 4.64
C VAL A 105 -0.20 -6.72 4.41
N ILE A 106 0.57 -5.88 3.73
CA ILE A 106 0.14 -4.55 3.28
C ILE A 106 0.05 -4.59 1.77
N VAL A 107 -1.11 -4.27 1.22
CA VAL A 107 -1.30 -4.05 -0.21
C VAL A 107 -1.46 -2.55 -0.40
N ASP A 108 -0.38 -1.90 -0.82
CA ASP A 108 -0.31 -0.45 -0.91
C ASP A 108 -0.72 0.04 -2.31
N GLU A 109 -1.26 1.25 -2.41
CA GLU A 109 -1.72 1.86 -3.67
C GLU A 109 -2.75 1.00 -4.43
N ALA A 110 -3.72 0.43 -3.71
CA ALA A 110 -4.65 -0.53 -4.30
C ALA A 110 -5.65 0.09 -5.29
N GLN A 111 -5.82 1.42 -5.33
CA GLN A 111 -6.85 2.12 -6.13
C GLN A 111 -6.80 1.80 -7.63
N SER A 112 -5.62 1.45 -8.12
CA SER A 112 -5.33 1.17 -9.52
C SER A 112 -5.32 -0.33 -9.84
N LEU A 113 -5.72 -1.18 -8.89
CA LEU A 113 -5.83 -2.62 -9.08
C LEU A 113 -7.23 -3.03 -9.54
N GLU A 114 -7.27 -3.90 -10.54
CA GLU A 114 -8.50 -4.56 -10.96
C GLU A 114 -8.99 -5.57 -9.91
N ARG A 115 -10.31 -5.81 -9.91
CA ARG A 115 -10.97 -6.75 -9.00
C ARG A 115 -10.33 -8.15 -9.01
N ASN A 116 -9.98 -8.67 -10.18
CA ASN A 116 -9.38 -10.00 -10.31
C ASN A 116 -7.96 -10.06 -9.73
N VAL A 117 -7.22 -8.96 -9.80
CA VAL A 117 -5.89 -8.84 -9.19
C VAL A 117 -6.01 -8.80 -7.68
N LEU A 118 -6.96 -8.01 -7.14
CA LEU A 118 -7.24 -8.00 -5.70
C LEU A 118 -7.69 -9.37 -5.19
N LEU A 119 -8.54 -10.08 -5.94
CA LEU A 119 -8.92 -11.45 -5.59
C LEU A 119 -7.71 -12.40 -5.57
N THR A 120 -6.82 -12.25 -6.55
CA THR A 120 -5.57 -13.03 -6.61
C THR A 120 -4.71 -12.78 -5.38
N VAL A 121 -4.69 -11.57 -4.84
CA VAL A 121 -3.93 -11.23 -3.63
C VAL A 121 -4.62 -11.75 -2.37
N LEU A 122 -5.90 -11.42 -2.20
CA LEU A 122 -6.67 -11.71 -0.98
C LEU A 122 -6.87 -13.22 -0.77
N SER A 123 -6.96 -14.00 -1.85
CA SER A 123 -7.07 -15.47 -1.78
C SER A 123 -5.79 -16.18 -1.31
N ARG A 124 -4.66 -15.46 -1.19
CA ARG A 124 -3.38 -16.01 -0.74
C ARG A 124 -3.11 -15.76 0.74
N ILE A 125 -3.99 -15.04 1.42
CA ILE A 125 -3.89 -14.78 2.86
C ILE A 125 -4.19 -16.08 3.61
N GLY A 126 -3.15 -16.62 4.25
CA GLY A 126 -3.19 -17.87 4.98
C GLY A 126 -3.52 -17.69 6.47
N GLN A 127 -3.33 -18.78 7.22
CA GLN A 127 -3.54 -18.81 8.67
C GLN A 127 -2.65 -17.80 9.40
N ASN A 128 -3.21 -17.26 10.49
CA ASN A 128 -2.56 -16.28 11.37
C ASN A 128 -2.01 -15.04 10.64
N SER A 129 -2.55 -14.72 9.47
CA SER A 129 -2.18 -13.54 8.70
C SER A 129 -3.23 -12.45 8.80
N ARG A 130 -2.76 -11.21 8.70
CA ARG A 130 -3.61 -10.02 8.62
C ARG A 130 -3.32 -9.32 7.31
N VAL A 131 -4.32 -8.62 6.79
CA VAL A 131 -4.16 -7.83 5.55
C VAL A 131 -4.75 -6.45 5.74
N VAL A 132 -3.96 -5.45 5.34
CA VAL A 132 -4.32 -4.04 5.24
C VAL A 132 -4.17 -3.62 3.78
N MET A 133 -5.25 -3.10 3.19
CA MET A 133 -5.22 -2.48 1.87
C MET A 133 -5.25 -0.96 2.03
N THR A 134 -4.26 -0.24 1.49
CA THR A 134 -4.32 1.23 1.41
C THR A 134 -4.81 1.65 0.02
N HIS A 135 -5.57 2.73 -0.07
CA HIS A 135 -5.96 3.28 -1.35
C HIS A 135 -6.26 4.79 -1.29
N ASP A 136 -6.00 5.48 -2.40
CA ASP A 136 -6.39 6.88 -2.58
C ASP A 136 -7.84 7.00 -3.09
N VAL A 137 -8.68 7.74 -2.35
CA VAL A 137 -10.10 7.93 -2.67
C VAL A 137 -10.30 8.91 -3.83
N ALA A 138 -9.48 9.97 -3.94
CA ALA A 138 -9.57 10.95 -5.01
C ALA A 138 -9.11 10.37 -6.34
N GLN A 139 -8.00 9.64 -6.36
CA GLN A 139 -7.56 8.93 -7.57
C GLN A 139 -8.59 7.88 -8.02
N ARG A 140 -9.20 7.16 -7.07
CA ARG A 140 -10.29 6.23 -7.37
C ARG A 140 -11.47 6.92 -8.05
N ASP A 141 -11.88 8.09 -7.56
CA ASP A 141 -13.02 8.82 -8.12
C ASP A 141 -12.72 9.32 -9.54
N ASN A 142 -11.48 9.72 -9.84
CA ASN A 142 -11.04 10.05 -11.20
C ASN A 142 -11.00 8.80 -12.12
N LEU A 143 -10.65 7.63 -11.57
CA LEU A 143 -10.63 6.36 -12.30
C LEU A 143 -12.02 5.74 -12.53
N ARG A 144 -13.09 6.25 -11.89
CA ARG A 144 -14.48 5.76 -12.07
C ARG A 144 -15.00 5.88 -13.51
N VAL A 145 -14.34 6.64 -14.37
CA VAL A 145 -14.70 6.77 -15.79
C VAL A 145 -14.21 5.57 -16.64
N GLY A 146 -13.59 4.54 -16.03
CA GLY A 146 -13.13 3.31 -16.71
C GLY A 146 -13.24 2.01 -15.88
N ARG A 147 -12.73 0.89 -16.44
CA ARG A 147 -12.82 -0.52 -15.95
C ARG A 147 -12.16 -0.82 -14.59
N HIS A 148 -11.70 0.17 -13.83
CA HIS A 148 -10.86 -0.01 -12.63
C HIS A 148 -11.60 0.37 -11.34
N ASP A 149 -12.65 -0.38 -11.00
CA ASP A 149 -13.44 -0.21 -9.77
C ASP A 149 -13.08 -1.22 -8.65
N GLY A 150 -11.94 -1.90 -8.78
CA GLY A 150 -11.63 -3.11 -8.01
C GLY A 150 -11.73 -2.95 -6.50
N VAL A 151 -11.12 -1.91 -5.94
CA VAL A 151 -11.16 -1.66 -4.49
C VAL A 151 -12.56 -1.30 -4.00
N ALA A 152 -13.30 -0.48 -4.77
CA ALA A 152 -14.67 -0.12 -4.42
C ALA A 152 -15.58 -1.37 -4.39
N ALA A 153 -15.45 -2.23 -5.41
CA ALA A 153 -16.21 -3.47 -5.49
C ALA A 153 -15.90 -4.41 -4.31
N VAL A 154 -14.63 -4.50 -3.88
CA VAL A 154 -14.24 -5.29 -2.70
C VAL A 154 -14.83 -4.70 -1.41
N ILE A 155 -14.70 -3.39 -1.20
CA ILE A 155 -15.23 -2.72 0.00
C ILE A 155 -16.74 -2.91 0.11
N GLU A 156 -17.48 -2.65 -0.96
CA GLU A 156 -18.94 -2.80 -0.97
C GLU A 156 -19.36 -4.25 -0.75
N LYS A 157 -18.65 -5.21 -1.36
CA LYS A 157 -18.98 -6.63 -1.20
C LYS A 157 -18.72 -7.16 0.21
N LEU A 158 -17.71 -6.63 0.91
CA LEU A 158 -17.32 -7.08 2.24
C LEU A 158 -17.93 -6.25 3.38
N LYS A 159 -18.67 -5.18 3.06
CA LYS A 159 -19.30 -4.32 4.04
C LYS A 159 -20.21 -5.11 4.99
N GLY A 160 -20.04 -4.89 6.29
CA GLY A 160 -20.79 -5.58 7.35
C GLY A 160 -20.29 -6.99 7.67
N HIS A 161 -19.28 -7.51 6.97
CA HIS A 161 -18.70 -8.81 7.29
C HIS A 161 -17.82 -8.71 8.56
N PRO A 162 -17.91 -9.64 9.53
CA PRO A 162 -17.21 -9.54 10.82
C PRO A 162 -15.68 -9.54 10.70
N LEU A 163 -15.15 -10.07 9.60
CA LEU A 163 -13.71 -10.09 9.32
C LEU A 163 -13.22 -8.89 8.49
N PHE A 164 -14.08 -7.92 8.21
CA PHE A 164 -13.75 -6.76 7.37
C PHE A 164 -14.12 -5.46 8.06
N ALA A 165 -13.22 -4.48 7.98
CA ALA A 165 -13.49 -3.10 8.32
C ALA A 165 -12.94 -2.18 7.24
N HIS A 166 -13.66 -1.08 6.99
CA HIS A 166 -13.20 0.00 6.14
C HIS A 166 -13.08 1.28 6.97
N VAL A 167 -11.95 1.98 6.85
CA VAL A 167 -11.67 3.24 7.53
C VAL A 167 -11.26 4.26 6.46
N THR A 168 -11.85 5.45 6.51
CA THR A 168 -11.43 6.58 5.67
C THR A 168 -10.74 7.63 6.53
N LEU A 169 -9.49 7.93 6.22
CA LEU A 169 -8.72 9.03 6.79
C LEU A 169 -9.05 10.32 6.03
N THR A 170 -9.52 11.32 6.75
CA THR A 170 -10.01 12.57 6.18
C THR A 170 -9.02 13.73 6.29
N ARG A 171 -8.12 13.68 7.28
CA ARG A 171 -7.17 14.75 7.57
C ARG A 171 -5.82 14.49 6.90
N SER A 172 -5.36 15.46 6.13
CA SER A 172 -4.03 15.48 5.52
C SER A 172 -3.05 16.19 6.45
N GLU A 173 -1.85 15.63 6.62
CA GLU A 173 -0.77 16.23 7.43
C GLU A 173 0.33 16.82 6.52
N ARG A 174 -0.05 17.29 5.33
CA ARG A 174 0.87 17.88 4.35
C ARG A 174 1.46 19.19 4.86
N SER A 175 2.69 19.47 4.44
CA SER A 175 3.29 20.79 4.61
C SER A 175 2.46 21.86 3.88
N PRO A 176 2.50 23.13 4.33
CA PRO A 176 1.78 24.23 3.67
C PRO A 176 2.11 24.36 2.18
N ILE A 177 3.36 24.08 1.79
CA ILE A 177 3.81 24.11 0.38
C ILE A 177 3.14 23.00 -0.42
N ALA A 178 3.10 21.76 0.10
CA ALA A 178 2.48 20.64 -0.59
C ALA A 178 0.96 20.79 -0.72
N ALA A 179 0.31 21.42 0.26
CA ALA A 179 -1.10 21.79 0.18
C ALA A 179 -1.34 22.85 -0.92
N LEU A 180 -0.58 23.96 -0.89
CA LEU A 180 -0.68 25.03 -1.89
C LEU A 180 -0.52 24.53 -3.33
N VAL A 181 0.50 23.71 -3.59
CA VAL A 181 0.75 23.18 -4.94
C VAL A 181 -0.39 22.26 -5.41
N THR A 182 -0.95 21.46 -4.51
CA THR A 182 -2.07 20.57 -4.85
C THR A 182 -3.32 21.39 -5.17
N ASP A 183 -3.62 22.40 -4.36
CA ASP A 183 -4.78 23.27 -4.57
C ASP A 183 -4.67 24.03 -5.91
N LEU A 184 -3.50 24.57 -6.24
CA LEU A 184 -3.28 25.29 -7.49
C LEU A 184 -3.38 24.39 -8.73
N LEU A 185 -2.80 23.18 -8.69
CA LEU A 185 -2.76 22.29 -9.85
C LEU A 185 -4.04 21.47 -10.04
N GLU A 186 -4.79 21.17 -8.97
CA GLU A 186 -6.11 20.54 -9.08
C GLU A 186 -7.18 21.54 -9.56
N GLN A 187 -7.05 22.84 -9.28
CA GLN A 187 -7.97 23.87 -9.78
C GLN A 187 -7.84 24.11 -11.30
N GLU A 188 -6.64 24.04 -11.87
CA GLU A 188 -6.44 24.21 -13.32
C GLU A 188 -7.08 23.11 -14.18
N HIS A 189 -7.42 21.95 -13.61
CA HIS A 189 -8.06 20.84 -14.32
C HIS A 189 -9.59 20.79 -14.17
N GLY A 190 -10.20 21.75 -13.44
CA GLY A 190 -11.64 21.82 -13.20
C GLY A 190 -12.43 22.75 -14.14
N ASP A 191 -11.74 23.58 -14.94
CA ASP A 191 -12.35 24.66 -15.74
C ASP A 191 -12.17 24.48 -17.27
N LEU A 192 -12.32 23.25 -17.79
CA LEU A 192 -12.41 22.98 -19.24
C LEU A 192 -13.59 22.06 -19.59
#